data_AF-A0A1V6BU56-F1
#
_entry.id   AF-A0A1V6BU56-F1
#
_cell.length_a   1.000
_cell.length_b   1.000
_cell.length_c   1.000
_cell.angle_alpha   90.00
_cell.angle_beta   90.00
_cell.angle_gamma   90.00
#
_symmetry.space_group_name_H-M   'P 1'
#
loop_
_entity.id
_entity.type
_entity.pdbx_description
1 polymer ?
#
loop_
_entity_poly.entity_id
_entity_poly.type
_entity_poly.pdbx_seq_one_letter_code
_entity_poly.pdbx_strand_id
1 'polypeptide(L)'
;MQSNGLYLRKYAPITSIEFLEIDGVSVTPTSVVVDYDRIVLSSFSEASSWPIGRSKASISLTYGYAKGTKESVLASEFATLYTCEKLFESDLKQRQKAGATKITHASVVFENDTLSEETISRKEIEIRKELILEHLPKKMRSVLG
;
A
#
# COMPACT_ATOMS: atom_id res chain seq x y z
N MET A 1 -8.35 -16.75 -20.17
CA MET A 1 -7.82 -17.51 -19.01
C MET A 1 -8.49 -16.97 -17.76
N GLN A 2 -9.35 -17.78 -17.11
CA GLN A 2 -10.02 -17.39 -15.86
C GLN A 2 -8.97 -17.09 -14.79
N SER A 3 -9.11 -15.95 -14.14
CA SER A 3 -8.30 -15.59 -12.97
C SER A 3 -8.69 -16.51 -11.81
N ASN A 4 -7.98 -17.61 -11.62
CA ASN A 4 -8.14 -18.51 -10.46
C ASN A 4 -7.46 -17.91 -9.22
N GLY A 5 -7.77 -16.66 -8.91
CA GLY A 5 -7.22 -16.02 -7.72
C GLY A 5 -7.85 -14.68 -7.40
N LEU A 6 -7.82 -14.36 -6.12
CA LEU A 6 -8.38 -13.14 -5.53
C LEU A 6 -7.25 -12.19 -5.14
N TYR A 7 -7.44 -10.90 -5.46
CA TYR A 7 -6.56 -9.82 -5.00
C TYR A 7 -7.14 -9.16 -3.75
N LEU A 8 -6.32 -9.07 -2.71
CA LEU A 8 -6.63 -8.50 -1.41
C LEU A 8 -5.61 -7.41 -1.06
N ARG A 9 -5.51 -6.39 -1.92
CA ARG A 9 -4.53 -5.28 -1.82
C ARG A 9 -4.42 -4.65 -0.43
N LYS A 10 -5.55 -4.53 0.28
CA LYS A 10 -5.62 -3.92 1.62
C LYS A 10 -5.00 -4.77 2.73
N TYR A 11 -4.75 -6.05 2.47
CA TYR A 11 -4.27 -7.03 3.43
C TYR A 11 -2.87 -7.55 3.07
N ALA A 12 -2.08 -6.78 2.33
CA ALA A 12 -0.72 -7.14 1.98
C ALA A 12 0.28 -6.71 3.09
N PRO A 13 1.37 -7.47 3.33
CA PRO A 13 1.60 -8.84 2.88
C PRO A 13 0.68 -9.84 3.57
N ILE A 14 0.07 -10.75 2.82
CA ILE A 14 -0.52 -11.97 3.35
C ILE A 14 0.61 -12.94 3.64
N THR A 15 0.72 -13.40 4.88
CA THR A 15 1.78 -14.33 5.31
C THR A 15 1.32 -15.78 5.28
N SER A 16 0.04 -16.02 5.59
CA SER A 16 -0.53 -17.37 5.68
C SER A 16 -2.04 -17.36 5.56
N ILE A 17 -2.61 -18.49 5.14
CA ILE A 17 -4.04 -18.77 5.14
C ILE A 17 -4.28 -19.95 6.07
N GLU A 18 -5.19 -19.77 7.01
CA GLU A 18 -5.61 -20.81 7.94
C GLU A 18 -6.86 -21.54 7.44
N PHE A 19 -7.73 -20.81 6.75
CA PHE A 19 -9.00 -21.33 6.27
C PHE A 19 -9.42 -20.63 4.97
N LEU A 20 -9.92 -21.41 4.03
CA LEU A 20 -10.56 -20.94 2.80
C LEU A 20 -11.75 -21.83 2.49
N GLU A 21 -12.91 -21.21 2.28
CA GLU A 21 -14.12 -21.86 1.79
C GLU A 21 -14.69 -21.04 0.64
N ILE A 22 -15.07 -21.70 -0.45
CA ILE A 22 -15.62 -21.08 -1.64
C ILE A 22 -16.91 -21.82 -2.01
N ASP A 23 -18.04 -21.12 -2.03
CA ASP A 23 -19.36 -21.65 -2.38
C ASP A 23 -19.75 -22.94 -1.61
N GLY A 24 -19.34 -23.04 -0.34
CA GLY A 24 -19.59 -24.21 0.51
C GLY A 24 -18.51 -25.31 0.43
N VAL A 25 -17.51 -25.15 -0.44
CA VAL A 25 -16.40 -26.09 -0.59
C VAL A 25 -15.20 -25.60 0.23
N SER A 26 -14.80 -26.38 1.22
CA SER A 26 -13.57 -26.12 1.97
C SER A 26 -12.35 -26.45 1.08
N VAL A 27 -11.45 -25.49 0.96
CA VAL A 27 -10.22 -25.61 0.18
C VAL A 27 -9.06 -25.84 1.13
N THR A 28 -8.26 -26.87 0.86
CA THR A 28 -7.10 -27.17 1.70
C THR A 28 -6.05 -26.06 1.56
N PRO A 29 -5.53 -25.46 2.65
CA PRO A 29 -4.57 -24.36 2.55
C PRO A 29 -3.30 -24.68 1.74
N THR A 30 -2.87 -25.95 1.68
CA THR A 30 -1.71 -26.38 0.87
C THR A 30 -1.99 -26.41 -0.63
N SER A 31 -3.26 -26.42 -1.05
CA SER A 31 -3.67 -26.30 -2.46
C SER A 31 -3.80 -24.84 -2.92
N VAL A 32 -3.41 -23.89 -2.05
CA VAL A 32 -3.48 -22.46 -2.30
C VAL A 32 -2.08 -21.85 -2.29
N VAL A 33 -1.80 -21.02 -3.29
CA VAL A 33 -0.55 -20.25 -3.38
C VAL A 33 -0.84 -18.82 -2.94
N VAL A 34 -0.13 -18.37 -1.90
CA VAL A 34 -0.13 -16.97 -1.47
C VAL A 34 1.02 -16.25 -2.14
N ASP A 35 0.70 -15.17 -2.84
CA ASP A 35 1.66 -14.29 -3.48
C ASP A 35 1.39 -12.84 -3.06
N TYR A 36 2.00 -12.43 -1.95
CA TYR A 36 1.91 -11.10 -1.35
C TYR A 36 0.48 -10.60 -1.05
N ASP A 37 -0.22 -10.03 -2.02
CA ASP A 37 -1.58 -9.53 -1.88
C ASP A 37 -2.60 -10.45 -2.58
N ARG A 38 -2.14 -11.53 -3.19
CA ARG A 38 -2.93 -12.42 -4.03
C ARG A 38 -3.02 -13.82 -3.43
N ILE A 39 -4.21 -14.38 -3.54
CA ILE A 39 -4.49 -15.77 -3.22
C ILE A 39 -4.82 -16.48 -4.54
N VAL A 40 -4.08 -17.52 -4.88
CA VAL A 40 -4.25 -18.27 -6.14
C VAL A 40 -4.58 -19.72 -5.84
N LEU A 41 -5.65 -20.21 -6.43
CA LEU A 41 -6.01 -21.63 -6.39
C LEU A 41 -5.08 -22.41 -7.32
N SER A 42 -4.49 -23.49 -6.81
CA SER A 42 -3.73 -24.43 -7.64
C SER A 42 -4.66 -25.26 -8.55
N SER A 43 -4.10 -25.99 -9.50
CA SER A 43 -4.87 -26.87 -10.38
C SER A 43 -5.49 -28.09 -9.67
N PHE A 44 -5.05 -28.39 -8.45
CA PHE A 44 -5.50 -29.54 -7.67
C PHE A 44 -6.34 -29.13 -6.46
N SER A 45 -6.74 -27.85 -6.36
CA SER A 45 -7.66 -27.40 -5.33
C SER A 45 -9.07 -27.96 -5.56
N GLU A 46 -9.79 -28.13 -4.46
CA GLU A 46 -11.15 -28.66 -4.41
C GLU A 46 -12.14 -27.74 -5.14
N ALA A 47 -11.90 -26.42 -5.09
CA ALA A 47 -12.58 -25.44 -5.92
C ALA A 47 -11.84 -25.28 -7.25
N SER A 48 -12.53 -25.49 -8.38
CA SER A 48 -11.95 -25.41 -9.72
C SER A 48 -11.83 -23.97 -10.25
N SER A 49 -12.59 -23.03 -9.71
CA SER A 49 -12.56 -21.62 -10.10
C SER A 49 -13.02 -20.71 -8.96
N TRP A 50 -12.55 -19.46 -9.00
CA TRP A 50 -12.94 -18.41 -8.06
C TRP A 50 -13.36 -17.13 -8.81
N PRO A 51 -14.54 -17.12 -9.46
CA PRO A 51 -15.04 -15.95 -10.15
C PRO A 51 -15.36 -14.81 -9.17
N ILE A 52 -14.54 -13.75 -9.22
CA ILE A 52 -14.68 -12.54 -8.39
C ILE A 52 -16.08 -11.93 -8.58
N GLY A 53 -16.74 -11.64 -7.46
CA GLY A 53 -18.08 -11.04 -7.44
C GLY A 53 -19.24 -12.01 -7.73
N ARG A 54 -18.97 -13.29 -8.00
CA ARG A 54 -20.00 -14.33 -8.17
C ARG A 54 -19.93 -15.39 -7.09
N SER A 55 -18.74 -15.86 -6.76
CA SER A 55 -18.54 -16.82 -5.68
C SER A 55 -18.58 -16.15 -4.32
N LYS A 56 -19.24 -16.80 -3.36
CA LYS A 56 -19.20 -16.44 -1.95
C LYS A 56 -18.04 -17.18 -1.29
N ALA A 57 -17.13 -16.45 -0.65
CA ALA A 57 -15.99 -17.04 0.02
C ALA A 57 -15.85 -16.59 1.47
N SER A 58 -15.41 -17.50 2.33
CA SER A 58 -15.04 -17.25 3.73
C SER A 58 -13.55 -17.54 3.89
N ILE A 59 -12.80 -16.60 4.48
CA ILE A 59 -11.33 -16.69 4.57
C ILE A 59 -10.88 -16.33 5.98
N SER A 60 -9.97 -17.12 6.54
CA SER A 60 -9.11 -16.72 7.67
C SER A 60 -7.66 -16.63 7.18
N LEU A 61 -7.04 -15.47 7.37
CA LEU A 61 -5.67 -15.21 6.94
C LEU A 61 -4.91 -14.40 7.99
N THR A 62 -3.58 -14.51 7.93
CA THR A 62 -2.65 -13.65 8.68
C THR A 62 -1.97 -12.70 7.70
N TYR A 63 -1.86 -11.43 8.07
CA TYR A 63 -1.22 -10.41 7.23
C TYR A 63 -0.36 -9.43 8.03
N GLY A 64 0.52 -8.72 7.32
CA GLY A 64 1.45 -7.76 7.87
C GLY A 64 2.84 -8.35 8.13
N TYR A 65 3.79 -7.47 8.45
CA TYR A 65 5.12 -7.88 8.87
C TYR A 65 5.12 -8.27 10.35
N ALA A 66 5.93 -9.25 10.71
CA ALA A 66 6.10 -9.63 12.11
C ALA A 66 6.68 -8.46 12.92
N LYS A 67 6.21 -8.27 14.16
CA LYS A 67 6.68 -7.18 15.02
C LYS A 67 8.18 -7.29 15.28
N GLY A 68 8.89 -6.17 15.15
CA GLY A 68 10.32 -6.08 15.44
C GLY A 68 11.23 -6.50 14.28
N THR A 69 10.69 -6.92 13.13
CA THR A 69 11.51 -7.13 11.94
C THR A 69 11.86 -5.81 11.25
N LYS A 70 12.94 -5.82 10.46
CA LYS A 70 13.36 -4.64 9.69
C LYS A 70 12.25 -4.15 8.76
N GLU A 71 11.52 -5.06 8.14
CA GLU A 71 10.42 -4.77 7.23
C GLU A 71 9.25 -4.11 7.98
N SER A 72 8.96 -4.51 9.21
CA SER A 72 7.91 -3.88 10.03
C SER A 72 8.25 -2.43 10.39
N VAL A 73 9.52 -2.14 10.66
CA VAL A 73 10.01 -0.78 10.91
C VAL A 73 9.91 0.07 9.65
N LEU A 74 10.40 -0.46 8.51
CA LEU A 74 10.33 0.23 7.22
C LEU A 74 8.88 0.48 6.77
N ALA A 75 7.99 -0.47 6.96
CA ALA A 75 6.57 -0.31 6.62
C ALA A 75 5.89 0.76 7.49
N SER A 76 6.23 0.82 8.78
CA SER A 76 5.73 1.85 9.69
C SER A 76 6.24 3.23 9.29
N GLU A 77 7.53 3.35 8.98
CA GLU A 77 8.14 4.59 8.48
C GLU A 77 7.47 5.06 7.19
N PHE A 78 7.27 4.15 6.23
CA PHE A 78 6.58 4.46 4.98
C PHE A 78 5.15 4.99 5.23
N ALA A 79 4.39 4.35 6.14
CA ALA A 79 3.04 4.79 6.47
C ALA A 79 3.00 6.21 7.06
N THR A 80 3.96 6.54 7.93
CA THR A 80 4.13 7.89 8.47
C THR A 80 4.45 8.89 7.35
N LEU A 81 5.43 8.59 6.51
CA LEU A 81 5.83 9.46 5.39
C LEU A 81 4.70 9.69 4.39
N TYR A 82 3.94 8.64 4.07
CA TYR A 82 2.77 8.74 3.19
C TYR A 82 1.68 9.62 3.80
N THR A 83 1.44 9.50 5.10
CA THR A 83 0.46 10.34 5.81
C THR A 83 0.91 11.80 5.82
N CYS A 84 2.19 12.06 6.08
CA CYS A 84 2.76 13.41 5.98
C CYS A 84 2.53 14.02 4.58
N GLU A 85 2.84 13.27 3.52
CA GLU A 85 2.60 13.71 2.13
C GLU A 85 1.13 14.02 1.87
N LYS A 86 0.19 13.19 2.34
CA LYS A 86 -1.24 13.43 2.16
C LYS A 86 -1.74 14.64 2.95
N LEU A 87 -1.19 14.91 4.12
CA LEU A 87 -1.47 16.13 4.87
C LEU A 87 -0.96 17.37 4.12
N PHE A 88 0.26 17.33 3.55
CA PHE A 88 0.77 18.42 2.72
C PHE A 88 -0.10 18.66 1.47
N GLU A 89 -0.50 17.61 0.75
CA GLU A 89 -1.42 17.73 -0.39
C GLU A 89 -2.76 18.37 0.02
N SER A 90 -3.28 17.99 1.19
CA SER A 90 -4.54 18.53 1.71
C SER A 90 -4.41 20.01 2.06
N ASP A 91 -3.35 20.40 2.79
CA ASP A 91 -3.10 21.79 3.16
C ASP A 91 -2.90 22.66 1.90
N LEU A 92 -2.14 22.17 0.92
CA LEU A 92 -1.96 22.86 -0.37
C LEU A 92 -3.30 23.07 -1.09
N LYS A 93 -4.17 22.06 -1.15
CA LYS A 93 -5.53 22.20 -1.72
C LYS A 93 -6.37 23.19 -0.95
N GLN A 94 -6.23 23.24 0.38
CA GLN A 94 -6.97 24.18 1.22
C GLN A 94 -6.49 25.63 1.01
N ARG A 95 -5.17 25.86 0.95
CA ARG A 95 -4.58 27.17 0.63
C ARG A 95 -4.97 27.67 -0.76
N GLN A 96 -5.01 26.78 -1.76
CA GLN A 96 -5.50 27.11 -3.10
C GLN A 96 -6.98 27.51 -3.09
N LYS A 97 -7.83 26.78 -2.36
CA LYS A 97 -9.26 27.10 -2.22
C LYS A 97 -9.52 28.38 -1.42
N ALA A 98 -8.69 28.67 -0.42
CA ALA A 98 -8.81 29.88 0.39
C ALA A 98 -8.39 31.15 -0.36
N GLY A 99 -7.84 31.03 -1.58
CA GLY A 99 -7.26 32.13 -2.33
C GLY A 99 -6.04 32.65 -1.60
N ALA A 100 -4.85 32.16 -1.95
CA ALA A 100 -3.59 32.53 -1.30
C ALA A 100 -3.48 34.06 -1.12
N THR A 101 -3.77 34.54 0.08
CA THR A 101 -3.57 35.93 0.48
C THR A 101 -2.08 36.14 0.61
N LYS A 102 -1.47 36.60 -0.49
CA LYS A 102 -0.14 37.19 -0.45
C LYS A 102 -0.23 38.46 0.40
N ILE A 103 -0.02 38.33 1.71
CA ILE A 103 0.16 39.50 2.58
C ILE A 103 1.57 40.00 2.29
N THR A 104 1.69 40.88 1.29
CA THR A 104 2.86 41.71 1.10
C THR A 104 2.93 42.70 2.26
N HIS A 105 3.65 42.34 3.33
CA HIS A 105 4.18 43.36 4.23
C HIS A 105 5.14 44.22 3.39
N ALA A 106 4.83 45.52 3.34
CA ALA A 106 5.57 46.49 2.56
C ALA A 106 7.07 46.43 2.90
N SER A 107 7.90 46.40 1.85
CA SER A 107 9.35 46.59 1.88
C SER A 107 10.15 45.48 2.57
N VAL A 108 10.37 44.38 1.84
CA VAL A 108 11.68 43.82 1.43
C VAL A 108 11.34 42.47 0.79
N VAL A 109 11.50 42.37 -0.53
CA VAL A 109 11.42 41.10 -1.24
C VAL A 109 12.76 40.43 -1.05
N PHE A 110 12.87 39.53 -0.07
CA PHE A 110 13.94 38.54 -0.10
C PHE A 110 13.58 37.53 -1.20
N GLU A 111 14.18 37.69 -2.38
CA GLU A 111 14.28 36.60 -3.34
C GLU A 111 15.20 35.54 -2.72
N ASN A 112 14.61 34.67 -1.90
CA ASN A 112 15.28 33.44 -1.52
C ASN A 112 15.34 32.58 -2.80
N ASP A 113 16.47 32.64 -3.49
CA ASP A 113 16.86 31.73 -4.59
C ASP A 113 17.00 30.26 -4.14
N THR A 114 16.73 29.99 -2.86
CA THR A 114 16.67 28.66 -2.27
C THR A 114 15.25 28.11 -2.38
N LEU A 115 15.12 26.87 -2.87
CA LEU A 115 13.87 26.10 -2.77
C LEU A 115 13.29 26.24 -1.36
N SER A 116 11.99 26.55 -1.25
CA SER A 116 11.28 26.58 0.04
C SER A 116 11.57 25.30 0.83
N GLU A 117 11.81 25.41 2.14
CA GLU A 117 12.04 24.27 3.03
C GLU A 117 10.94 23.20 2.89
N GLU A 118 9.71 23.62 2.59
CA GLU A 118 8.59 22.74 2.30
C GLU A 118 8.83 21.89 1.03
N THR A 119 9.38 22.50 -0.03
CA THR A 119 9.71 21.82 -1.29
C THR A 119 10.87 20.83 -1.10
N ILE A 120 11.86 21.19 -0.28
CA ILE A 120 12.98 20.31 0.06
C ILE A 120 12.47 19.10 0.86
N SER A 121 11.69 19.35 1.90
CA SER A 121 11.09 18.31 2.76
C SER A 121 10.23 17.33 1.96
N ARG A 122 9.46 17.81 0.98
CA ARG A 122 8.65 16.95 0.09
C ARG A 122 9.52 16.04 -0.77
N LYS A 123 10.60 16.57 -1.36
CA LYS A 123 11.55 15.76 -2.15
C LYS A 123 12.25 14.71 -1.30
N GLU A 124 12.65 15.05 -0.08
CA GLU A 124 13.27 14.10 0.84
C GLU A 124 12.31 12.97 1.25
N ILE A 125 11.04 13.30 1.52
CA ILE A 125 9.98 12.32 1.80
C ILE A 125 9.78 11.38 0.60
N GLU A 126 9.74 11.91 -0.62
CA GLU A 126 9.60 11.14 -1.85
C GLU A 126 10.76 10.16 -2.05
N ILE A 127 12.01 10.66 -1.98
CA ILE A 127 13.22 9.83 -2.09
C ILE A 127 13.25 8.76 -1.00
N ARG A 128 12.93 9.11 0.25
CA ARG A 128 12.96 8.16 1.36
C ARG A 128 11.93 7.04 1.18
N LYS A 129 10.73 7.39 0.72
CA LYS A 129 9.70 6.40 0.37
C LYS A 129 10.18 5.45 -0.73
N GLU A 130 10.77 5.96 -1.81
CA GLU A 130 11.30 5.13 -2.89
C GLU A 130 12.36 4.15 -2.38
N LEU A 131 13.32 4.63 -1.57
CA LEU A 131 14.33 3.79 -0.95
C LEU A 131 13.70 2.71 -0.06
N ILE A 132 12.68 3.03 0.73
CA ILE A 132 11.97 2.03 1.54
C ILE A 132 11.35 0.95 0.64
N LEU A 133 10.68 1.34 -0.46
CA LEU A 133 10.09 0.39 -1.41
C LEU A 133 11.14 -0.50 -2.08
N GLU A 134 12.37 -0.02 -2.26
CA GLU A 134 13.45 -0.83 -2.80
C GLU A 134 13.90 -1.93 -1.84
N HIS A 135 13.92 -1.64 -0.54
CA HIS A 135 14.36 -2.52 0.52
C HIS A 135 13.28 -3.52 0.97
N LEU A 136 12.00 -3.21 0.73
CA LEU A 136 10.92 -4.18 0.91
C LEU A 136 11.02 -5.30 -0.15
N PRO A 137 10.69 -6.56 0.19
CA PRO A 137 10.86 -7.71 -0.69
C PRO A 137 10.31 -7.52 -2.12
N LYS A 138 11.09 -7.83 -3.17
CA LYS A 138 10.73 -7.54 -4.57
C LYS A 138 9.48 -8.27 -5.12
N LYS A 139 9.08 -9.40 -4.55
CA LYS A 139 7.78 -10.06 -4.86
C LYS A 139 6.57 -9.16 -4.54
N MET A 140 6.82 -8.02 -3.90
CA MET A 140 5.84 -7.04 -3.44
C MET A 140 5.76 -5.78 -4.32
N ARG A 141 6.52 -5.68 -5.41
CA ARG A 141 6.60 -4.45 -6.25
C ARG A 141 5.46 -4.29 -7.27
N SER A 142 4.72 -5.34 -7.61
CA SER A 142 3.77 -5.29 -8.75
C SER A 142 2.47 -4.53 -8.48
N VAL A 143 2.23 -4.01 -7.26
CA VAL A 143 0.89 -3.50 -6.88
C VAL A 143 0.90 -2.14 -6.16
N LEU A 144 2.00 -1.40 -6.21
CA LEU A 144 2.02 0.02 -5.77
C LEU A 144 1.81 1.02 -6.92
N GLY A 145 1.48 0.52 -8.12
CA GLY A 145 1.00 1.31 -9.26
C GLY A 145 -0.52 1.38 -9.33
#